data_AF-A0A7K3YFA4-F1
#
_entry.id   AF-A0A7K3YFA4-F1
#
_cell.length_a   1.000
_cell.length_b   1.000
_cell.length_c   1.000
_cell.angle_alpha   90.00
_cell.angle_beta   90.00
_cell.angle_gamma   90.00
#
_symmetry.space_group_name_H-M   'P 1'
#
loop_
_entity.id
_entity.type
_entity.pdbx_description
1 polymer ?
#
loop_
_entity_poly.entity_id
_entity_poly.type
_entity_poly.pdbx_seq_one_letter_code
_entity_poly.pdbx_strand_id
1 'polypeptide(L)'
;MAEIHLVGTAHVSKKSIEEVRSAIEGFEPDVVGVELDRGRLTALTEETAEPSITDILKGGNFGQLLVQWVLTYIQQRIGAETGVKPGSEMLVAIEEAEAHQKPVALIDRDIRITLSRFWGKMGIWEKIKLIGALIYSLVSVEGQEIDVDEFTNQDVVSAAMEEFRKFSPRGAQALIDERDAYLAHQILMLGSRYDRVLAVVGAGHIQGVQRYLDAPETLPPLSTLTAGVKSLPWGKILGAAVTVLFILLIAAIAFSGLGLDVLLAALFYWIVINGVLSAVFTLMAGGHPLSAATAFAVSWLTSLNPMLAAGWFAAIVEAKVRKPAVGDFRKIIDAETFSEMRRIPLFRVVLVAALANVGSTLGTIAYFVFIFPVLGIDPAAVIGGGFSNMLGMLQAIF
;
A
#
# COMPACT_ATOMS: atom_id res chain seq x y z
N MET A 1 -21.14 25.62 -25.70
CA MET A 1 -20.31 24.59 -25.05
C MET A 1 -18.99 25.28 -24.73
N ALA A 2 -18.46 25.08 -23.53
CA ALA A 2 -17.14 25.61 -23.19
C ALA A 2 -16.07 25.00 -24.11
N GLU A 3 -15.08 25.81 -24.45
CA GLU A 3 -13.86 25.37 -25.12
C GLU A 3 -12.92 24.78 -24.06
N ILE A 4 -12.63 23.48 -24.17
CA ILE A 4 -11.79 22.75 -23.22
C ILE A 4 -10.48 22.39 -23.92
N HIS A 5 -9.36 22.81 -23.33
CA HIS A 5 -8.03 22.48 -23.81
C HIS A 5 -7.28 21.63 -22.77
N LEU A 6 -6.86 20.42 -23.15
CA LEU A 6 -6.06 19.54 -22.30
C LEU A 6 -4.58 19.71 -22.60
N VAL A 7 -3.78 19.96 -21.58
CA VAL A 7 -2.31 20.03 -21.66
C VAL A 7 -1.72 18.83 -20.92
N GLY A 8 -0.95 18.04 -21.64
CA GLY A 8 -0.38 16.79 -21.13
C GLY A 8 1.03 16.98 -20.66
N THR A 9 1.27 16.78 -19.37
CA THR A 9 2.61 16.91 -18.81
C THR A 9 3.22 15.54 -18.60
N ALA A 10 4.42 15.32 -19.15
CA ALA A 10 5.30 14.31 -18.59
C ALA A 10 5.83 14.86 -17.26
N HIS A 11 5.47 14.21 -16.16
CA HIS A 11 6.01 14.56 -14.85
C HIS A 11 7.52 14.63 -14.96
N VAL A 12 8.13 15.63 -14.32
CA VAL A 12 9.59 15.72 -14.23
C VAL A 12 10.31 16.18 -15.53
N SER A 13 9.62 16.86 -16.46
CA SER A 13 10.26 17.40 -17.68
C SER A 13 10.20 18.93 -17.76
N LYS A 14 11.37 19.56 -18.01
CA LYS A 14 11.45 21.01 -18.29
C LYS A 14 10.67 21.41 -19.54
N LYS A 15 10.53 20.50 -20.50
CA LYS A 15 9.74 20.73 -21.70
C LYS A 15 8.25 20.87 -21.36
N SER A 16 7.74 20.03 -20.47
CA SER A 16 6.34 20.11 -19.98
C SER A 16 6.04 21.47 -19.34
N ILE A 17 7.00 22.03 -18.60
CA ILE A 17 6.88 23.36 -17.96
C ILE A 17 6.67 24.44 -19.02
N GLU A 18 7.48 24.43 -20.09
CA GLU A 18 7.38 25.42 -21.17
C GLU A 18 6.09 25.25 -21.98
N GLU A 19 5.68 24.00 -22.25
CA GLU A 19 4.42 23.68 -22.93
C GLU A 19 3.22 24.21 -22.13
N VAL A 20 3.22 24.10 -20.80
CA VAL A 20 2.18 24.66 -19.93
C VAL A 20 2.14 26.19 -20.01
N ARG A 21 3.29 26.87 -19.92
CA ARG A 21 3.36 28.35 -20.03
C ARG A 21 2.80 28.83 -21.36
N SER A 22 3.33 28.27 -22.46
CA SER A 22 2.89 28.60 -23.82
C SER A 22 1.39 28.36 -24.03
N ALA A 23 0.84 27.28 -23.46
CA ALA A 23 -0.58 26.99 -23.56
C ALA A 23 -1.44 27.99 -22.79
N ILE A 24 -1.05 28.41 -21.58
CA ILE A 24 -1.79 29.42 -20.81
C ILE A 24 -1.76 30.78 -21.51
N GLU A 25 -0.60 31.20 -22.02
CA GLU A 25 -0.45 32.47 -22.75
C GLU A 25 -1.25 32.48 -24.06
N GLY A 26 -1.15 31.41 -24.86
CA GLY A 26 -1.80 31.35 -26.17
C GLY A 26 -3.32 31.09 -26.09
N PHE A 27 -3.76 30.26 -25.14
CA PHE A 27 -5.17 29.90 -24.99
C PHE A 27 -5.96 30.88 -24.13
N GLU A 28 -5.32 31.78 -23.36
CA GLU A 28 -5.98 32.76 -22.49
C GLU A 28 -7.22 32.22 -21.74
N PRO A 29 -7.08 31.17 -20.91
CA PRO A 29 -8.22 30.53 -20.27
C PRO A 29 -8.94 31.45 -19.27
N ASP A 30 -10.20 31.15 -19.00
CA ASP A 30 -10.96 31.76 -17.90
C ASP A 30 -10.66 31.07 -16.57
N VAL A 31 -10.22 29.81 -16.61
CA VAL A 31 -9.83 29.01 -15.45
C VAL A 31 -8.77 27.97 -15.84
N VAL A 32 -7.81 27.73 -14.95
CA VAL A 32 -6.81 26.67 -15.09
C VAL A 32 -7.12 25.55 -14.08
N GLY A 33 -7.45 24.37 -14.59
CA GLY A 33 -7.60 23.14 -13.81
C GLY A 33 -6.27 22.41 -13.70
N VAL A 34 -5.84 22.04 -12.49
CA VAL A 34 -4.58 21.30 -12.27
C VAL A 34 -4.83 19.95 -11.61
N GLU A 35 -4.19 18.89 -12.11
CA GLU A 35 -4.27 17.52 -11.57
C GLU A 35 -3.54 17.37 -10.22
N LEU A 36 -4.08 18.06 -9.22
CA LEU A 36 -3.55 18.12 -7.88
C LEU A 36 -4.70 18.16 -6.88
N ASP A 37 -4.54 17.46 -5.75
CA ASP A 37 -5.45 17.56 -4.62
C ASP A 37 -4.87 18.50 -3.55
N ARG A 38 -5.72 18.97 -2.62
CA ARG A 38 -5.30 19.93 -1.57
C ARG A 38 -4.13 19.42 -0.72
N GLY A 39 -4.13 18.14 -0.35
CA GLY A 39 -3.07 17.57 0.46
C GLY A 39 -1.74 17.53 -0.29
N ARG A 40 -1.77 17.18 -1.58
CA ARG A 40 -0.59 17.25 -2.45
C ARG A 40 -0.11 18.66 -2.70
N LEU A 41 -1.01 19.64 -2.85
CA LEU A 41 -0.63 21.06 -2.95
C LEU A 41 0.14 21.50 -1.72
N THR A 42 -0.43 21.30 -0.54
CA THR A 42 0.23 21.64 0.74
C THR A 42 1.59 20.94 0.86
N ALA A 43 1.69 19.66 0.46
CA ALA A 43 2.96 18.93 0.51
C ALA A 43 4.04 19.46 -0.46
N LEU A 44 3.62 20.13 -1.54
CA LEU A 44 4.50 20.72 -2.53
C LEU A 44 4.89 22.17 -2.20
N THR A 45 4.01 22.92 -1.53
CA THR A 45 4.21 24.34 -1.19
C THR A 45 4.74 24.57 0.22
N GLU A 46 4.39 23.72 1.17
CA GLU A 46 4.73 23.86 2.58
C GLU A 46 5.61 22.70 3.06
N GLU A 47 6.53 22.98 3.99
CA GLU A 47 7.17 21.93 4.80
C GLU A 47 6.10 21.33 5.72
N THR A 48 5.44 20.28 5.24
CA THR A 48 4.38 19.61 5.99
C THR A 48 4.94 19.09 7.31
N ALA A 49 4.24 19.37 8.42
CA ALA A 49 4.62 18.86 9.73
C ALA A 49 4.69 17.32 9.70
N GLU A 50 5.85 16.78 10.08
CA GLU A 50 6.08 15.34 10.05
C GLU A 50 5.15 14.64 11.07
N PRO A 51 4.57 13.48 10.70
CA PRO A 51 3.73 12.74 11.61
C PRO A 51 4.51 12.32 12.85
N SER A 52 3.88 12.39 14.02
CA SER A 52 4.55 11.96 15.24
C SER A 52 4.81 10.44 15.20
N ILE A 53 5.95 10.01 15.75
CA ILE A 53 6.30 8.59 15.86
C ILE A 53 5.21 7.81 16.62
N THR A 54 4.59 8.44 17.62
CA THR A 54 3.51 7.84 18.38
C THR A 54 2.27 7.57 17.53
N ASP A 55 1.97 8.43 16.56
CA ASP A 55 0.83 8.23 15.67
C ASP A 55 1.11 7.10 14.67
N ILE A 56 2.36 7.02 14.17
CA ILE A 56 2.81 5.92 13.33
C ILE A 56 2.68 4.58 14.06
N LEU A 57 3.14 4.52 15.33
CA LEU A 57 3.09 3.31 16.14
C LEU A 57 1.66 2.89 16.51
N LYS A 58 0.78 3.87 16.82
CA LYS A 58 -0.64 3.60 17.13
C LYS A 58 -1.45 3.20 15.91
N GLY A 59 -1.06 3.69 14.72
CA GLY A 59 -1.78 3.44 13.48
C GLY A 59 -1.77 1.97 13.05
N GLY A 60 -0.81 1.16 13.51
CA GLY A 60 -0.77 -0.29 13.28
C GLY A 60 -0.54 -0.74 11.82
N ASN A 61 -0.62 0.20 10.87
CA ASN A 61 -0.57 -0.02 9.42
C ASN A 61 0.85 -0.03 8.86
N PHE A 62 1.78 -0.70 9.54
CA PHE A 62 3.21 -0.72 9.21
C PHE A 62 3.49 -1.20 7.77
N GLY A 63 2.74 -2.19 7.28
CA GLY A 63 2.88 -2.67 5.90
C GLY A 63 2.51 -1.63 4.85
N GLN A 64 1.45 -0.85 5.08
CA GLN A 64 1.05 0.23 4.19
C GLN A 64 2.10 1.34 4.16
N LEU A 65 2.70 1.65 5.31
CA LEU A 65 3.75 2.66 5.41
C LEU A 65 5.01 2.23 4.65
N LEU A 66 5.43 0.97 4.75
CA LEU A 66 6.55 0.45 3.95
C LEU A 66 6.30 0.57 2.46
N VAL A 67 5.09 0.20 2.02
CA VAL A 67 4.69 0.31 0.62
C VAL A 67 4.73 1.77 0.15
N GLN A 68 4.21 2.70 0.95
CA GLN A 68 4.25 4.12 0.64
C GLN A 68 5.69 4.61 0.46
N TRP A 69 6.60 4.25 1.37
CA TRP A 69 8.01 4.64 1.26
C TRP A 69 8.72 4.02 0.05
N VAL A 70 8.45 2.74 -0.25
CA VAL A 70 8.98 2.11 -1.47
C VAL A 70 8.49 2.83 -2.73
N LEU A 71 7.22 3.23 -2.77
CA LEU A 71 6.68 4.01 -3.88
C LEU A 71 7.32 5.40 -3.97
N THR A 72 7.48 6.09 -2.84
CA THR A 72 8.18 7.39 -2.79
C THR A 72 9.62 7.26 -3.28
N TYR A 73 10.33 6.22 -2.86
CA TYR A 73 11.69 5.93 -3.34
C TYR A 73 11.75 5.76 -4.86
N ILE A 74 10.83 4.97 -5.43
CA ILE A 74 10.75 4.78 -6.89
C ILE A 74 10.44 6.10 -7.60
N GLN A 75 9.48 6.87 -7.08
CA GLN A 75 9.10 8.17 -7.64
C GLN A 75 10.26 9.16 -7.67
N GLN A 76 11.07 9.18 -6.61
CA GLN A 76 12.24 10.05 -6.55
C GLN A 76 13.36 9.62 -7.46
N ARG A 77 13.58 8.32 -7.67
CA ARG A 77 14.64 7.86 -8.57
C ARG A 77 14.39 8.28 -10.01
N ILE A 78 13.14 8.18 -10.46
CA ILE A 78 12.70 8.74 -11.75
C ILE A 78 12.84 10.28 -11.77
N GLY A 79 12.66 10.91 -10.60
CA GLY A 79 12.82 12.34 -10.36
C GLY A 79 14.25 12.88 -10.47
N ALA A 80 15.21 12.13 -9.94
CA ALA A 80 16.58 12.57 -9.70
C ALA A 80 17.40 12.67 -11.00
N GLU A 81 17.12 11.81 -11.97
CA GLU A 81 17.83 11.76 -13.26
C GLU A 81 17.53 12.99 -14.16
N THR A 82 16.39 13.68 -13.95
CA THR A 82 16.01 14.89 -14.72
C THR A 82 16.12 16.18 -13.91
N GLY A 83 16.36 16.10 -12.60
CA GLY A 83 16.56 17.23 -11.69
C GLY A 83 15.32 18.09 -11.43
N VAL A 84 14.13 17.64 -11.85
CA VAL A 84 12.84 18.31 -11.57
C VAL A 84 12.12 17.54 -10.46
N LYS A 85 11.39 18.21 -9.56
CA LYS A 85 10.61 17.50 -8.54
C LYS A 85 9.31 17.00 -9.18
N PRO A 86 8.87 15.75 -8.94
CA PRO A 86 7.55 15.31 -9.38
C PRO A 86 6.45 16.24 -8.87
N GLY A 87 5.59 16.74 -9.76
CA GLY A 87 4.55 17.72 -9.41
C GLY A 87 4.97 19.18 -9.61
N SER A 88 6.23 19.47 -9.97
CA SER A 88 6.67 20.84 -10.27
C SER A 88 5.94 21.44 -11.47
N GLU A 89 5.60 20.66 -12.48
CA GLU A 89 4.79 21.11 -13.62
C GLU A 89 3.41 21.63 -13.18
N MET A 90 2.81 21.02 -12.16
CA MET A 90 1.52 21.46 -11.62
C MET A 90 1.66 22.75 -10.82
N LEU A 91 2.75 22.92 -10.07
CA LEU A 91 3.05 24.18 -9.38
C LEU A 91 3.26 25.32 -10.37
N VAL A 92 4.00 25.10 -11.45
CA VAL A 92 4.20 26.10 -12.50
C VAL A 92 2.86 26.50 -13.10
N ALA A 93 1.97 25.55 -13.38
CA ALA A 93 0.63 25.87 -13.90
C ALA A 93 -0.15 26.79 -12.94
N ILE A 94 -0.01 26.59 -11.63
CA ILE A 94 -0.62 27.43 -10.59
C ILE A 94 0.01 28.83 -10.62
N GLU A 95 1.35 28.91 -10.55
CA GLU A 95 2.10 30.18 -10.55
C GLU A 95 1.80 31.02 -11.80
N GLU A 96 1.76 30.40 -12.97
CA GLU A 96 1.49 31.06 -14.24
C GLU A 96 0.04 31.55 -14.33
N ALA A 97 -0.92 30.74 -13.88
CA ALA A 97 -2.31 31.17 -13.80
C ALA A 97 -2.49 32.36 -12.85
N GLU A 98 -1.84 32.33 -11.68
CA GLU A 98 -1.87 33.43 -10.71
C GLU A 98 -1.22 34.70 -11.26
N ALA A 99 -0.09 34.59 -11.96
CA ALA A 99 0.58 35.71 -12.62
C ALA A 99 -0.33 36.40 -13.67
N HIS A 100 -1.15 35.61 -14.37
CA HIS A 100 -2.15 36.09 -15.33
C HIS A 100 -3.52 36.40 -14.70
N GLN A 101 -3.61 36.43 -13.37
CA GLN A 101 -4.83 36.70 -12.59
C GLN A 101 -6.00 35.76 -12.96
N LYS A 102 -5.68 34.53 -13.34
CA LYS A 102 -6.65 33.49 -13.68
C LYS A 102 -6.94 32.63 -12.44
N PRO A 103 -8.21 32.29 -12.17
CA PRO A 103 -8.56 31.38 -11.09
C PRO A 103 -7.99 29.99 -11.37
N VAL A 104 -7.57 29.32 -10.29
CA VAL A 104 -7.06 27.95 -10.32
C VAL A 104 -8.05 27.00 -9.66
N ALA A 105 -8.28 25.85 -10.28
CA ALA A 105 -9.13 24.78 -9.77
C ALA A 105 -8.33 23.49 -9.58
N LEU A 106 -8.39 22.92 -8.38
CA LEU A 106 -7.87 21.59 -8.09
C LEU A 106 -8.84 20.53 -8.61
N ILE A 107 -8.43 19.76 -9.62
CA ILE A 107 -9.32 18.82 -10.31
C ILE A 107 -9.05 17.36 -9.96
N ASP A 108 -8.10 17.04 -9.08
CA ASP A 108 -7.82 15.66 -8.67
C ASP A 108 -8.54 15.28 -7.37
N ARG A 109 -8.70 13.97 -7.16
CA ARG A 109 -9.23 13.40 -5.92
C ARG A 109 -8.10 13.19 -4.91
N ASP A 110 -8.46 13.12 -3.63
CA ASP A 110 -7.51 12.81 -2.55
C ASP A 110 -6.73 11.53 -2.89
N ILE A 111 -5.40 11.65 -2.98
CA ILE A 111 -4.51 10.54 -3.33
C ILE A 111 -4.65 9.35 -2.38
N ARG A 112 -5.04 9.56 -1.12
CA ARG A 112 -5.29 8.48 -0.15
C ARG A 112 -6.48 7.63 -0.56
N ILE A 113 -7.52 8.24 -1.13
CA ILE A 113 -8.66 7.51 -1.70
C ILE A 113 -8.16 6.71 -2.92
N THR A 114 -7.43 7.34 -3.83
CA THR A 114 -6.85 6.68 -5.01
C THR A 114 -6.03 5.43 -4.63
N LEU A 115 -5.10 5.58 -3.69
CA LEU A 115 -4.25 4.49 -3.22
C LEU A 115 -5.06 3.43 -2.47
N SER A 116 -5.98 3.84 -1.59
CA SER A 116 -6.85 2.89 -0.88
C SER A 116 -7.65 2.02 -1.85
N ARG A 117 -8.17 2.62 -2.92
CA ARG A 117 -8.93 1.92 -3.96
C ARG A 117 -8.05 1.03 -4.82
N PHE A 118 -6.85 1.49 -5.18
CA PHE A 118 -5.84 0.68 -5.85
C PHE A 118 -5.56 -0.63 -5.08
N TRP A 119 -5.23 -0.52 -3.79
CA TRP A 119 -5.01 -1.70 -2.94
C TRP A 119 -6.28 -2.51 -2.67
N GLY A 120 -7.43 -1.85 -2.52
CA GLY A 120 -8.71 -2.48 -2.22
C GLY A 120 -9.26 -3.28 -3.40
N LYS A 121 -9.04 -2.81 -4.62
CA LYS A 121 -9.53 -3.47 -5.84
C LYS A 121 -8.62 -4.58 -6.33
N MET A 122 -7.31 -4.52 -6.11
CA MET A 122 -6.40 -5.60 -6.53
C MET A 122 -6.72 -6.94 -5.83
N GLY A 123 -6.72 -8.01 -6.61
CA GLY A 123 -6.71 -9.38 -6.13
C GLY A 123 -5.40 -9.74 -5.43
N ILE A 124 -5.42 -10.83 -4.66
CA ILE A 124 -4.25 -11.31 -3.90
C ILE A 124 -3.07 -11.62 -4.84
N TRP A 125 -3.35 -12.24 -6.00
CA TRP A 125 -2.32 -12.55 -6.99
C TRP A 125 -1.70 -11.30 -7.63
N GLU A 126 -2.50 -10.29 -7.97
CA GLU A 126 -1.99 -9.01 -8.48
C GLU A 126 -1.07 -8.34 -7.44
N LYS A 127 -1.43 -8.40 -6.15
CA LYS A 127 -0.60 -7.87 -5.05
C LYS A 127 0.72 -8.60 -4.90
N ILE A 128 0.69 -9.94 -4.90
CA ILE A 128 1.91 -10.77 -4.80
C ILE A 128 2.85 -10.46 -5.97
N LYS A 129 2.32 -10.42 -7.19
CA LYS A 129 3.12 -10.10 -8.37
C LYS A 129 3.72 -8.70 -8.27
N LEU A 130 2.92 -7.68 -7.89
CA LEU A 130 3.39 -6.31 -7.76
C LEU A 130 4.50 -6.20 -6.71
N ILE A 131 4.31 -6.77 -5.52
CA ILE A 131 5.32 -6.78 -4.46
C ILE A 131 6.58 -7.52 -4.94
N GLY A 132 6.43 -8.65 -5.65
CA GLY A 132 7.55 -9.38 -6.24
C GLY A 132 8.32 -8.55 -7.26
N ALA A 133 7.62 -7.83 -8.16
CA ALA A 133 8.22 -6.94 -9.14
C ALA A 133 8.93 -5.75 -8.48
N LEU A 134 8.34 -5.17 -7.42
CA LEU A 134 8.98 -4.10 -6.63
C LEU A 134 10.25 -4.60 -5.94
N ILE A 135 10.23 -5.79 -5.32
CA ILE A 135 11.41 -6.38 -4.70
C ILE A 135 12.48 -6.67 -5.76
N TYR A 136 12.09 -7.25 -6.89
CA TYR A 136 13.01 -7.51 -8.00
C TYR A 136 13.65 -6.22 -8.49
N SER A 137 12.85 -5.18 -8.73
CA SER A 137 13.34 -3.84 -9.08
C SER A 137 14.32 -3.31 -8.03
N LEU A 138 13.97 -3.31 -6.75
CA LEU A 138 14.88 -2.84 -5.69
C LEU A 138 16.23 -3.58 -5.62
N VAL A 139 16.25 -4.88 -5.97
CA VAL A 139 17.47 -5.70 -5.96
C VAL A 139 18.25 -5.56 -7.27
N SER A 140 17.56 -5.45 -8.41
CA SER A 140 18.19 -5.33 -9.74
C SER A 140 18.65 -3.92 -10.07
N VAL A 141 18.07 -2.90 -9.42
CA VAL A 141 18.34 -1.47 -9.63
C VAL A 141 19.53 -0.99 -8.78
N GLU A 142 20.20 -1.88 -8.03
CA GLU A 142 21.59 -1.67 -7.57
C GLU A 142 22.55 -1.78 -8.79
N GLY A 143 22.63 -0.71 -9.60
CA GLY A 143 23.71 -0.54 -10.60
C GLY A 143 23.32 -0.25 -12.05
N GLN A 144 22.06 0.07 -12.37
CA GLN A 144 21.67 0.55 -13.70
C GLN A 144 21.12 1.99 -13.60
N GLU A 145 21.72 2.89 -14.39
CA GLU A 145 21.16 4.21 -14.73
C GLU A 145 19.95 3.97 -15.64
N ILE A 146 18.80 4.52 -15.28
CA ILE A 146 17.59 4.44 -16.11
C ILE A 146 17.64 5.66 -17.02
N ASP A 147 17.64 5.47 -18.33
CA ASP A 147 17.68 6.61 -19.26
C ASP A 147 16.28 7.25 -19.34
N VAL A 148 16.06 8.33 -18.59
CA VAL A 148 14.74 8.99 -18.44
C VAL A 148 14.27 9.68 -19.71
N ASP A 149 15.19 10.02 -20.61
CA ASP A 149 14.83 10.70 -21.86
C ASP A 149 14.06 9.76 -22.81
N GLU A 150 14.21 8.43 -22.69
CA GLU A 150 13.41 7.46 -23.43
C GLU A 150 11.97 7.29 -22.88
N PHE A 151 11.75 7.57 -21.59
CA PHE A 151 10.46 7.39 -20.91
C PHE A 151 9.50 8.60 -21.05
N THR A 152 9.94 9.68 -21.70
CA THR A 152 9.13 10.90 -21.88
C THR A 152 8.23 10.83 -23.11
N ASN A 153 8.41 9.82 -23.97
CA ASN A 153 7.63 9.68 -25.18
C ASN A 153 6.23 9.11 -24.88
N GLN A 154 5.17 9.75 -25.37
CA GLN A 154 3.78 9.31 -25.12
C GLN A 154 3.56 7.85 -25.51
N ASP A 155 4.26 7.35 -26.54
CA ASP A 155 4.19 5.97 -26.99
C ASP A 155 4.79 4.97 -26.00
N VAL A 156 5.89 5.34 -25.32
CA VAL A 156 6.55 4.50 -24.30
C VAL A 156 5.72 4.46 -23.02
N VAL A 157 5.19 5.61 -22.60
CA VAL A 157 4.27 5.70 -21.46
C VAL A 157 3.01 4.87 -21.71
N SER A 158 2.44 4.98 -22.91
CA SER A 158 1.26 4.20 -23.31
C SER A 158 1.54 2.70 -23.29
N ALA A 159 2.69 2.26 -23.83
CA ALA A 159 3.11 0.86 -23.79
C ALA A 159 3.30 0.34 -22.36
N ALA A 160 3.94 1.11 -21.48
CA ALA A 160 4.10 0.76 -20.07
C ALA A 160 2.77 0.68 -19.33
N MET A 161 1.85 1.60 -19.61
CA MET A 161 0.48 1.57 -19.07
C MET A 161 -0.30 0.35 -19.57
N GLU A 162 -0.14 -0.03 -20.84
CA GLU A 162 -0.78 -1.23 -21.39
C GLU A 162 -0.24 -2.51 -20.76
N GLU A 163 1.07 -2.60 -20.56
CA GLU A 163 1.70 -3.74 -19.88
C GLU A 163 1.24 -3.81 -18.41
N PHE A 164 1.17 -2.67 -17.73
CA PHE A 164 0.60 -2.60 -16.38
C PHE A 164 -0.86 -3.03 -16.34
N ARG A 165 -1.67 -2.66 -17.34
CA ARG A 165 -3.07 -3.10 -17.47
C ARG A 165 -3.18 -4.61 -17.68
N LYS A 166 -2.29 -5.24 -18.45
CA LYS A 166 -2.23 -6.71 -18.61
C LYS A 166 -1.85 -7.40 -17.30
N PHE A 167 -0.91 -6.79 -16.57
CA PHE A 167 -0.37 -7.33 -15.33
C PHE A 167 -1.33 -7.20 -14.12
N SER A 168 -1.97 -6.03 -13.97
CA SER A 168 -2.86 -5.69 -12.86
C SER A 168 -4.12 -4.96 -13.37
N PRO A 169 -5.04 -5.65 -14.07
CA PRO A 169 -6.24 -5.03 -14.62
C PRO A 169 -7.07 -4.27 -13.59
N ARG A 170 -7.23 -4.83 -12.37
CA ARG A 170 -8.06 -4.20 -11.33
C ARG A 170 -7.33 -3.03 -10.67
N GLY A 171 -6.01 -3.11 -10.59
CA GLY A 171 -5.17 -2.01 -10.13
C GLY A 171 -5.20 -0.83 -11.12
N ALA A 172 -5.04 -1.11 -12.41
CA ALA A 172 -5.12 -0.10 -13.47
C ALA A 172 -6.50 0.56 -13.54
N GLN A 173 -7.58 -0.21 -13.38
CA GLN A 173 -8.93 0.34 -13.28
C GLN A 173 -9.04 1.36 -12.14
N ALA A 174 -8.51 1.03 -10.96
CA ALA A 174 -8.61 1.87 -9.78
C ALA A 174 -7.70 3.10 -9.82
N LEU A 175 -6.48 2.94 -10.33
CA LEU A 175 -5.44 3.98 -10.33
C LEU A 175 -5.57 4.94 -11.52
N ILE A 176 -6.02 4.43 -12.67
CA ILE A 176 -6.08 5.16 -13.94
C ILE A 176 -7.54 5.43 -14.31
N ASP A 177 -8.33 4.41 -14.67
CA ASP A 177 -9.65 4.62 -15.29
C ASP A 177 -10.64 5.39 -14.39
N GLU A 178 -10.65 5.10 -13.09
CA GLU A 178 -11.48 5.85 -12.13
C GLU A 178 -10.98 7.27 -11.89
N ARG A 179 -9.66 7.48 -12.01
CA ARG A 179 -9.05 8.80 -11.86
C ARG A 179 -9.34 9.65 -13.09
N ASP A 180 -9.24 9.08 -14.29
CA ASP A 180 -9.65 9.71 -15.55
C ASP A 180 -11.11 10.16 -15.49
N ALA A 181 -12.01 9.28 -15.03
CA ALA A 181 -13.42 9.60 -14.87
C ALA A 181 -13.65 10.74 -13.87
N TYR A 182 -12.87 10.77 -12.78
CA TYR A 182 -12.96 11.85 -11.79
C TYR A 182 -12.48 13.18 -12.37
N LEU A 183 -11.33 13.19 -13.05
CA LEU A 183 -10.78 14.37 -13.71
C LEU A 183 -11.77 14.93 -14.75
N ALA A 184 -12.34 14.05 -15.58
CA ALA A 184 -13.34 14.43 -16.57
C ALA A 184 -14.59 15.07 -15.92
N HIS A 185 -15.11 14.51 -14.81
CA HIS A 185 -16.20 15.13 -14.04
C HIS A 185 -15.85 16.56 -13.60
N GLN A 186 -14.65 16.74 -13.05
CA GLN A 186 -14.21 18.05 -12.57
C GLN A 186 -14.06 19.06 -13.71
N ILE A 187 -13.49 18.63 -14.84
CA ILE A 187 -13.32 19.47 -16.04
C ILE A 187 -14.68 19.86 -16.63
N LEU A 188 -15.64 18.93 -16.74
CA LEU A 188 -16.99 19.24 -17.21
C LEU A 188 -17.73 20.20 -16.27
N MET A 189 -17.53 20.06 -14.95
CA MET A 189 -18.07 21.02 -13.98
C MET A 189 -17.46 22.41 -14.14
N LEU A 190 -16.17 22.53 -14.47
CA LEU A 190 -15.57 23.81 -14.83
C LEU A 190 -16.17 24.37 -16.12
N GLY A 191 -16.34 23.54 -17.16
CA GLY A 191 -16.95 23.95 -18.43
C GLY A 191 -18.45 24.32 -18.33
N SER A 192 -19.10 24.04 -17.19
CA SER A 192 -20.45 24.55 -16.90
C SER A 192 -20.46 25.96 -16.29
N ARG A 193 -19.29 26.45 -15.84
CA ARG A 193 -19.11 27.73 -15.13
C ARG A 193 -18.26 28.73 -15.89
N TYR A 194 -17.39 28.26 -16.76
CA TYR A 194 -16.40 29.04 -17.51
C TYR A 194 -16.48 28.68 -18.99
N ASP A 195 -16.19 29.63 -19.87
CA ASP A 195 -16.29 29.43 -21.31
C ASP A 195 -14.99 28.84 -21.90
N ARG A 196 -13.82 29.18 -21.34
CA ARG A 196 -12.51 28.66 -21.75
C ARG A 196 -11.81 27.98 -20.58
N VAL A 197 -11.71 26.66 -20.63
CA VAL A 197 -11.11 25.83 -19.58
C VAL A 197 -9.81 25.22 -20.08
N LEU A 198 -8.69 25.53 -19.44
CA LEU A 198 -7.43 24.82 -19.67
C LEU A 198 -7.18 23.84 -18.53
N ALA A 199 -7.00 22.56 -18.83
CA ALA A 199 -6.74 21.53 -17.83
C ALA A 199 -5.36 20.92 -18.03
N VAL A 200 -4.49 21.08 -17.03
CA VAL A 200 -3.14 20.50 -16.98
C VAL A 200 -3.22 19.16 -16.26
N VAL A 201 -2.96 18.09 -17.01
CA VAL A 201 -3.05 16.69 -16.55
C VAL A 201 -1.80 15.92 -16.95
N GLY A 202 -1.49 14.85 -16.22
CA GLY A 202 -0.43 13.93 -16.59
C GLY A 202 -0.69 13.31 -17.96
N ALA A 203 0.36 13.14 -18.77
CA ALA A 203 0.25 12.62 -20.13
C ALA A 203 -0.50 11.26 -20.21
N GLY A 204 -0.34 10.41 -19.19
CA GLY A 204 -1.04 9.12 -19.10
C GLY A 204 -2.56 9.21 -18.93
N HIS A 205 -3.08 10.39 -18.55
CA HIS A 205 -4.51 10.62 -18.32
C HIS A 205 -5.23 11.26 -19.51
N ILE A 206 -4.51 11.89 -20.46
CA ILE A 206 -5.12 12.62 -21.59
C ILE A 206 -6.13 11.77 -22.34
N GLN A 207 -5.71 10.59 -22.81
CA GLN A 207 -6.56 9.76 -23.67
C GLN A 207 -7.82 9.31 -22.94
N GLY A 208 -7.67 8.94 -21.66
CA GLY A 208 -8.77 8.49 -20.83
C GLY A 208 -9.77 9.60 -20.52
N VAL A 209 -9.27 10.81 -20.19
CA VAL A 209 -10.08 12.00 -19.95
C VAL A 209 -10.81 12.43 -21.22
N GLN A 210 -10.10 12.56 -22.35
CA GLN A 210 -10.68 12.97 -23.63
C GLN A 210 -11.85 12.08 -24.03
N ARG A 211 -11.71 10.75 -23.89
CA ARG A 211 -12.78 9.79 -24.16
C ARG A 211 -14.06 10.08 -23.37
N TYR A 212 -13.95 10.50 -22.11
CA TYR A 212 -15.10 10.88 -21.30
C TYR A 212 -15.65 12.27 -21.63
N LEU A 213 -14.80 13.20 -22.07
CA LEU A 213 -15.25 14.51 -22.55
C LEU A 213 -16.02 14.41 -23.86
N ASP A 214 -15.61 13.50 -24.76
CA ASP A 214 -16.28 13.24 -26.04
C ASP A 214 -17.62 12.51 -25.86
N ALA A 215 -17.74 11.66 -24.83
CA ALA A 215 -18.95 10.90 -24.50
C ALA A 215 -19.30 10.99 -22.99
N PRO A 216 -19.76 12.15 -22.49
CA PRO A 216 -20.01 12.37 -21.07
C PRO A 216 -21.06 11.43 -20.45
N GLU A 217 -21.98 10.88 -21.24
CA GLU A 217 -22.98 9.91 -20.81
C GLU A 217 -22.38 8.58 -20.34
N THR A 218 -21.12 8.29 -20.68
CA THR A 218 -20.39 7.10 -20.24
C THR A 218 -19.77 7.25 -18.84
N LEU A 219 -19.81 8.45 -18.26
CA LEU A 219 -19.21 8.72 -16.96
C LEU A 219 -19.95 7.98 -15.83
N PRO A 220 -19.23 7.23 -14.97
CA PRO A 220 -19.82 6.67 -13.76
C PRO A 220 -20.19 7.80 -12.78
N PRO A 221 -21.15 7.60 -11.86
CA PRO A 221 -21.53 8.63 -10.90
C PRO A 221 -20.36 9.03 -9.99
N LEU A 222 -20.16 10.33 -9.77
CA LEU A 222 -19.04 10.88 -8.99
C LEU A 222 -18.93 10.27 -7.58
N SER A 223 -20.07 9.97 -6.95
CA SER A 223 -20.12 9.33 -5.62
C SER A 223 -19.46 7.94 -5.60
N THR A 224 -19.49 7.20 -6.72
CA THR A 224 -18.87 5.87 -6.81
C THR A 224 -17.34 5.93 -6.91
N LEU A 225 -16.80 7.05 -7.42
CA LEU A 225 -15.38 7.30 -7.60
C LEU A 225 -14.69 7.74 -6.30
N THR A 226 -15.45 8.32 -5.37
CA THR A 226 -14.98 8.77 -4.05
C THR A 226 -15.41 7.88 -2.90
N ALA A 227 -16.39 6.99 -3.09
CA ALA A 227 -16.81 6.04 -2.09
C ALA A 227 -15.64 5.16 -1.60
N GLY A 228 -15.56 4.92 -0.30
CA GLY A 228 -14.61 3.96 0.25
C GLY A 228 -14.88 2.56 -0.31
N VAL A 229 -13.82 1.83 -0.69
CA VAL A 229 -13.96 0.42 -1.05
C VAL A 229 -14.29 -0.36 0.21
N LYS A 230 -15.56 -0.77 0.34
CA LYS A 230 -15.98 -1.70 1.38
C LYS A 230 -15.35 -3.07 1.09
N SER A 231 -14.20 -3.34 1.69
CA SER A 231 -13.69 -4.70 1.76
C SER A 231 -14.40 -5.43 2.90
N LEU A 232 -14.74 -6.71 2.69
CA LEU A 232 -15.07 -7.55 3.83
C LEU A 232 -13.88 -7.53 4.80
N PRO A 233 -14.12 -7.62 6.13
CA PRO A 233 -13.07 -7.60 7.12
C PRO A 233 -12.32 -8.95 7.13
N TRP A 234 -11.70 -9.31 6.01
CA TRP A 234 -11.01 -10.58 5.78
C TRP A 234 -9.97 -10.88 6.85
N GLY A 235 -9.26 -9.87 7.36
CA GLY A 235 -8.34 -10.06 8.50
C GLY A 235 -9.06 -10.55 9.77
N LYS A 236 -10.23 -10.01 10.10
CA LYS A 236 -11.04 -10.47 11.23
C LYS A 236 -11.62 -11.86 10.98
N ILE A 237 -12.10 -12.11 9.75
CA ILE A 237 -12.68 -13.40 9.35
C ILE A 237 -11.62 -14.51 9.40
N LEU A 238 -10.47 -14.29 8.76
CA LEU A 238 -9.37 -15.25 8.74
C LEU A 238 -8.80 -15.46 10.14
N GLY A 239 -8.58 -14.39 10.91
CA GLY A 239 -8.10 -14.53 12.28
C GLY A 239 -9.09 -15.30 13.16
N ALA A 240 -10.40 -15.00 13.09
CA ALA A 240 -11.42 -15.76 13.81
C ALA A 240 -11.48 -17.23 13.34
N ALA A 241 -11.35 -17.49 12.04
CA ALA A 241 -11.30 -18.84 11.50
C ALA A 241 -10.08 -19.61 12.03
N VAL A 242 -8.90 -18.98 12.09
CA VAL A 242 -7.69 -19.55 12.70
C VAL A 242 -7.91 -19.84 14.18
N THR A 243 -8.50 -18.91 14.95
CA THR A 243 -8.81 -19.12 16.38
C THR A 243 -9.74 -20.30 16.57
N VAL A 244 -10.83 -20.37 15.80
CA VAL A 244 -11.81 -21.47 15.87
C VAL A 244 -11.14 -22.79 15.48
N LEU A 245 -10.37 -22.80 14.38
CA LEU A 245 -9.65 -23.99 13.92
C LEU A 245 -8.67 -24.50 14.99
N PHE A 246 -7.93 -23.59 15.62
CA PHE A 246 -7.01 -23.93 16.70
C PHE A 246 -7.73 -24.52 17.90
N ILE A 247 -8.84 -23.90 18.35
CA ILE A 247 -9.66 -24.43 19.46
C ILE A 247 -10.21 -25.82 19.12
N LEU A 248 -10.73 -26.00 17.91
CA LEU A 248 -11.26 -27.29 17.45
C LEU A 248 -10.17 -28.37 17.39
N LEU A 249 -8.97 -28.02 16.93
CA LEU A 249 -7.84 -28.96 16.92
C LEU A 249 -7.46 -29.37 18.35
N ILE A 250 -7.34 -28.41 19.27
CA ILE A 250 -7.01 -28.69 20.67
C ILE A 250 -8.09 -29.53 21.35
N ALA A 251 -9.37 -29.22 21.11
CA ALA A 251 -10.49 -30.04 21.59
C ALA A 251 -10.43 -31.45 21.01
N ALA A 252 -10.26 -31.60 19.69
CA ALA A 252 -10.17 -32.91 19.05
C ALA A 252 -9.03 -33.76 19.61
N ILE A 253 -7.85 -33.16 19.86
CA ILE A 253 -6.74 -33.85 20.52
C ILE A 253 -7.14 -34.26 21.95
N ALA A 254 -7.72 -33.35 22.74
CA ALA A 254 -8.13 -33.64 24.11
C ALA A 254 -9.17 -34.78 24.21
N PHE A 255 -10.10 -34.87 23.26
CA PHE A 255 -11.15 -35.90 23.23
C PHE A 255 -10.76 -37.16 22.44
N SER A 256 -9.61 -37.19 21.76
CA SER A 256 -9.18 -38.36 20.97
C SER A 256 -8.67 -39.53 21.81
N GLY A 257 -8.42 -39.33 23.10
CA GLY A 257 -7.87 -40.36 23.99
C GLY A 257 -6.36 -40.60 23.80
N LEU A 258 -5.67 -39.78 23.00
CA LEU A 258 -4.23 -39.90 22.69
C LEU A 258 -3.29 -39.52 23.84
N GLY A 259 -3.82 -39.01 24.97
CA GLY A 259 -3.04 -38.65 26.14
C GLY A 259 -2.75 -37.14 26.28
N LEU A 260 -2.44 -36.72 27.51
CA LEU A 260 -2.17 -35.32 27.85
C LEU A 260 -0.80 -34.85 27.34
N ASP A 261 0.13 -35.77 27.17
CA ASP A 261 1.45 -35.57 26.56
C ASP A 261 1.35 -35.04 25.12
N VAL A 262 0.47 -35.62 24.30
CA VAL A 262 0.20 -35.16 22.92
C VAL A 262 -0.38 -33.75 22.91
N LEU A 263 -1.35 -33.48 23.79
CA LEU A 263 -1.96 -32.15 23.92
C LEU A 263 -0.92 -31.09 24.31
N LEU A 264 -0.07 -31.38 25.31
CA LEU A 264 1.00 -30.49 25.73
C LEU A 264 2.02 -30.27 24.62
N ALA A 265 2.39 -31.31 23.89
CA ALA A 265 3.28 -31.20 22.74
C ALA A 265 2.67 -30.31 21.65
N ALA A 266 1.38 -30.46 21.35
CA ALA A 266 0.69 -29.63 20.35
C ALA A 266 0.69 -28.14 20.73
N LEU A 267 0.47 -27.81 22.01
CA LEU A 267 0.56 -26.44 22.53
C LEU A 267 2.00 -25.92 22.52
N PHE A 268 2.97 -26.75 22.89
CA PHE A 268 4.39 -26.39 22.86
C PHE A 268 4.85 -26.05 21.44
N TYR A 269 4.52 -26.87 20.45
CA TYR A 269 4.85 -26.60 19.04
C TYR A 269 4.13 -25.35 18.51
N TRP A 270 2.92 -25.05 18.98
CA TRP A 270 2.24 -23.80 18.61
C TRP A 270 3.07 -22.58 19.04
N ILE A 271 3.56 -22.59 20.28
CA ILE A 271 4.39 -21.53 20.84
C ILE A 271 5.72 -21.44 20.11
N VAL A 272 6.41 -22.58 19.95
CA VAL A 272 7.75 -22.61 19.36
C VAL A 272 7.74 -22.21 17.89
N ILE A 273 6.84 -22.76 17.07
CA ILE A 273 6.82 -22.49 15.62
C ILE A 273 6.50 -21.01 15.37
N ASN A 274 5.43 -20.48 15.99
CA ASN A 274 5.09 -19.06 15.86
C ASN A 274 6.20 -18.17 16.44
N GLY A 275 6.75 -18.54 17.60
CA GLY A 275 7.79 -17.80 18.31
C GLY A 275 9.06 -17.67 17.47
N VAL A 276 9.61 -18.80 17.06
CA VAL A 276 10.87 -18.87 16.31
C VAL A 276 10.76 -18.15 14.98
N LEU A 277 9.72 -18.40 14.18
CA LEU A 277 9.60 -17.74 12.87
C LEU A 277 9.43 -16.23 13.00
N SER A 278 8.62 -15.75 13.96
CA SER A 278 8.49 -14.32 14.22
C SER A 278 9.81 -13.68 14.67
N ALA A 279 10.61 -14.37 15.48
CA ALA A 279 11.92 -13.89 15.94
C ALA A 279 12.96 -13.88 14.81
N VAL A 280 13.03 -14.94 14.00
CA VAL A 280 13.94 -15.04 12.85
C VAL A 280 13.68 -13.91 11.87
N PHE A 281 12.42 -13.68 11.50
CA PHE A 281 12.08 -12.58 10.59
C PHE A 281 12.36 -11.20 11.19
N THR A 282 12.19 -11.04 12.52
CA THR A 282 12.59 -9.82 13.22
C THR A 282 14.11 -9.58 13.13
N LEU A 283 14.91 -10.63 13.28
CA LEU A 283 16.37 -10.53 13.13
C LEU A 283 16.78 -10.28 11.68
N MET A 284 16.10 -10.90 10.71
CA MET A 284 16.30 -10.62 9.27
C MET A 284 15.97 -9.17 8.90
N ALA A 285 15.01 -8.55 9.60
CA ALA A 285 14.73 -7.11 9.51
C ALA A 285 15.86 -6.23 10.08
N GLY A 286 16.91 -6.84 10.66
CA GLY A 286 17.94 -6.20 11.47
C GLY A 286 17.40 -5.59 12.77
N GLY A 287 16.34 -6.20 13.32
CA GLY A 287 15.81 -5.85 14.63
C GLY A 287 16.76 -6.19 15.76
N HIS A 288 16.64 -5.47 16.86
CA HIS A 288 17.40 -5.76 18.08
C HIS A 288 17.00 -7.13 18.67
N PRO A 289 17.92 -7.88 19.31
CA PRO A 289 17.59 -9.16 19.94
C PRO A 289 16.43 -9.10 20.94
N LEU A 290 16.28 -7.97 21.65
CA LEU A 290 15.13 -7.76 22.56
C LEU A 290 13.79 -7.71 21.82
N SER A 291 13.77 -7.11 20.62
CA SER A 291 12.58 -7.06 19.77
C SER A 291 12.26 -8.44 19.22
N ALA A 292 13.28 -9.22 18.85
CA ALA A 292 13.11 -10.62 18.44
C ALA A 292 12.60 -11.50 19.59
N ALA A 293 13.13 -11.34 20.80
CA ALA A 293 12.66 -12.04 22.00
C ALA A 293 11.20 -11.66 22.34
N THR A 294 10.86 -10.37 22.17
CA THR A 294 9.48 -9.91 22.35
C THR A 294 8.55 -10.55 21.33
N ALA A 295 8.93 -10.53 20.05
CA ALA A 295 8.19 -11.17 18.97
C ALA A 295 7.98 -12.67 19.25
N PHE A 296 9.03 -13.37 19.70
CA PHE A 296 8.95 -14.76 20.12
C PHE A 296 7.91 -14.99 21.22
N ALA A 297 7.95 -14.16 22.27
CA ALA A 297 7.12 -14.33 23.45
C ALA A 297 5.63 -14.08 23.20
N VAL A 298 5.29 -13.16 22.28
CA VAL A 298 3.90 -12.76 22.05
C VAL A 298 3.26 -13.42 20.83
N SER A 299 4.05 -13.93 19.86
CA SER A 299 3.51 -14.32 18.55
C SER A 299 2.42 -15.38 18.62
N TRP A 300 2.59 -16.41 19.45
CA TRP A 300 1.62 -17.48 19.66
C TRP A 300 0.24 -16.97 20.10
N LEU A 301 0.21 -15.91 20.90
CA LEU A 301 -1.02 -15.29 21.38
C LEU A 301 -1.62 -14.39 20.31
N THR A 302 -0.78 -13.58 19.65
CA THR A 302 -1.24 -12.67 18.60
C THR A 302 -1.74 -13.40 17.36
N SER A 303 -1.16 -14.55 17.01
CA SER A 303 -1.64 -15.40 15.91
C SER A 303 -3.09 -15.90 16.12
N LEU A 304 -3.55 -15.97 17.38
CA LEU A 304 -4.93 -16.35 17.75
C LEU A 304 -5.87 -15.15 17.91
N ASN A 305 -5.37 -13.91 17.83
CA ASN A 305 -6.17 -12.72 18.03
C ASN A 305 -6.08 -11.78 16.81
N PRO A 306 -7.15 -11.64 16.00
CA PRO A 306 -7.13 -10.78 14.82
C PRO A 306 -6.90 -9.29 15.11
N MET A 307 -6.97 -8.86 16.37
CA MET A 307 -6.78 -7.47 16.78
C MET A 307 -5.35 -7.16 17.26
N LEU A 308 -4.51 -8.18 17.44
CA LEU A 308 -3.15 -8.02 17.95
C LEU A 308 -2.15 -8.59 16.94
N ALA A 309 -0.99 -7.96 16.82
CA ALA A 309 0.05 -8.39 15.90
C ALA A 309 1.40 -8.41 16.61
N ALA A 310 2.16 -9.51 16.48
CA ALA A 310 3.47 -9.69 17.12
C ALA A 310 4.42 -8.52 16.82
N GLY A 311 4.37 -8.02 15.59
CA GLY A 311 5.17 -6.93 15.11
C GLY A 311 4.90 -5.59 15.79
N TRP A 312 3.70 -5.35 16.31
CA TRP A 312 3.43 -4.11 17.07
C TRP A 312 4.25 -4.08 18.36
N PHE A 313 4.25 -5.21 19.09
CA PHE A 313 5.04 -5.33 20.32
C PHE A 313 6.54 -5.28 20.03
N ALA A 314 6.99 -5.97 18.97
CA ALA A 314 8.38 -5.91 18.53
C ALA A 314 8.80 -4.49 18.15
N ALA A 315 7.96 -3.74 17.43
CA ALA A 315 8.24 -2.35 17.06
C ALA A 315 8.23 -1.38 18.24
N ILE A 316 7.37 -1.58 19.24
CA ILE A 316 7.42 -0.77 20.47
C ILE A 316 8.77 -0.95 21.18
N VAL A 317 9.25 -2.18 21.28
CA VAL A 317 10.57 -2.47 21.88
C VAL A 317 11.69 -1.91 21.01
N GLU A 318 11.62 -2.11 19.69
CA GLU A 318 12.60 -1.57 18.74
C GLU A 318 12.67 -0.04 18.81
N ALA A 319 11.53 0.64 18.89
CA ALA A 319 11.44 2.09 19.00
C ALA A 319 12.03 2.60 20.33
N LYS A 320 11.84 1.86 21.44
CA LYS A 320 12.45 2.19 22.73
C LYS A 320 13.98 2.06 22.69
N VAL A 321 14.49 1.05 21.97
CA VAL A 321 15.93 0.81 21.84
C VAL A 321 16.57 1.83 20.91
N ARG A 322 15.99 2.04 19.71
CA ARG A 322 16.58 2.90 18.68
C ARG A 322 16.27 4.37 18.82
N LYS A 323 15.19 4.74 19.51
CA LYS A 323 14.73 6.12 19.73
C LYS A 323 14.65 6.91 18.41
N PRO A 324 13.76 6.52 17.47
CA PRO A 324 13.60 7.26 16.23
C PRO A 324 13.30 8.74 16.49
N ALA A 325 13.73 9.60 15.58
CA ALA A 325 13.49 11.05 15.63
C ALA A 325 12.36 11.44 14.67
N VAL A 326 11.72 12.59 14.92
CA VAL A 326 10.66 13.12 14.03
C VAL A 326 11.20 13.29 12.61
N GLY A 327 12.39 13.88 12.48
CA GLY A 327 13.13 14.06 11.21
C GLY A 327 13.60 12.78 10.52
N ASP A 328 13.37 11.60 11.09
CA ASP A 328 13.66 10.34 10.38
C ASP A 328 12.69 10.11 9.22
N PHE A 329 11.48 10.70 9.26
CA PHE A 329 10.54 10.60 8.15
C PHE A 329 11.12 11.25 6.88
N ARG A 330 11.61 12.49 6.99
CA ARG A 330 12.30 13.16 5.89
C ARG A 330 13.53 12.39 5.40
N LYS A 331 14.36 11.86 6.30
CA LYS A 331 15.53 11.05 5.90
C LYS A 331 15.15 9.80 5.10
N ILE A 332 14.01 9.16 5.40
CA ILE A 332 13.53 7.99 4.65
C ILE A 332 13.13 8.43 3.25
N ILE A 333 12.45 9.56 3.16
CA ILE A 333 12.08 10.16 1.88
C ILE A 333 13.34 10.49 1.10
N ASP A 334 14.36 11.11 1.68
CA ASP A 334 15.56 11.55 0.96
C ASP A 334 16.61 10.44 0.70
N ALA A 335 16.32 9.19 1.05
CA ALA A 335 17.27 8.08 0.90
C ALA A 335 17.35 7.60 -0.55
N GLU A 336 18.57 7.52 -1.10
CA GLU A 336 18.84 7.17 -2.50
C GLU A 336 18.98 5.67 -2.72
N THR A 337 19.14 4.89 -1.63
CA THR A 337 19.18 3.44 -1.68
C THR A 337 18.34 2.78 -0.58
N PHE A 338 17.88 1.56 -0.86
CA PHE A 338 17.22 0.75 0.17
C PHE A 338 18.14 0.39 1.33
N SER A 339 19.45 0.29 1.08
CA SER A 339 20.47 0.13 2.12
C SER A 339 20.51 1.33 3.07
N GLU A 340 20.40 2.55 2.55
CA GLU A 340 20.30 3.78 3.34
C GLU A 340 19.00 3.85 4.14
N MET A 341 17.85 3.57 3.51
CA MET A 341 16.57 3.52 4.22
C MET A 341 16.64 2.57 5.41
N ARG A 342 17.22 1.37 5.22
CA ARG A 342 17.44 0.40 6.29
C ARG A 342 18.36 0.90 7.40
N ARG A 343 19.18 1.93 7.23
CA ARG A 343 19.99 2.48 8.34
C ARG A 343 19.19 3.43 9.23
N ILE A 344 18.04 3.91 8.76
CA ILE A 344 17.23 4.89 9.47
C ILE A 344 16.44 4.21 10.60
N PRO A 345 16.49 4.74 11.85
CA PRO A 345 15.81 4.14 13.00
C PRO A 345 14.31 3.91 12.79
N LEU A 346 13.58 4.92 12.29
CA LEU A 346 12.14 4.81 12.06
C LEU A 346 11.80 3.71 11.03
N PHE A 347 12.56 3.64 9.94
CA PHE A 347 12.37 2.61 8.92
C PHE A 347 12.61 1.22 9.50
N ARG A 348 13.66 1.04 10.31
CA ARG A 348 13.95 -0.24 11.00
C ARG A 348 12.78 -0.68 11.89
N VAL A 349 12.22 0.24 12.68
CA VAL A 349 11.07 -0.06 13.56
C VAL A 349 9.90 -0.62 12.76
N VAL A 350 9.57 0.04 11.65
CA VAL A 350 8.44 -0.33 10.78
C VAL A 350 8.71 -1.63 10.02
N LEU A 351 9.94 -1.80 9.54
CA LEU A 351 10.39 -3.03 8.87
C LEU A 351 10.34 -4.24 9.82
N VAL A 352 10.78 -4.06 11.08
CA VAL A 352 10.67 -5.06 12.15
C VAL A 352 9.22 -5.45 12.40
N ALA A 353 8.30 -4.47 12.53
CA ALA A 353 6.88 -4.78 12.69
C ALA A 353 6.33 -5.63 11.55
N ALA A 354 6.62 -5.24 10.30
CA ALA A 354 6.10 -5.93 9.13
C ALA A 354 6.63 -7.36 9.02
N LEU A 355 7.95 -7.57 9.14
CA LEU A 355 8.57 -8.88 9.03
C LEU A 355 8.20 -9.81 10.19
N ALA A 356 8.09 -9.30 11.42
CA ALA A 356 7.59 -10.08 12.56
C ALA A 356 6.16 -10.62 12.28
N ASN A 357 5.27 -9.80 11.72
CA ASN A 357 3.93 -10.23 11.35
C ASN A 357 3.93 -11.29 10.24
N VAL A 358 4.84 -11.18 9.27
CA VAL A 358 5.06 -12.22 8.25
C VAL A 358 5.50 -13.52 8.91
N GLY A 359 6.47 -13.47 9.83
CA GLY A 359 6.94 -14.65 10.56
C GLY A 359 5.84 -15.33 11.39
N SER A 360 5.01 -14.56 12.10
CA SER A 360 3.85 -15.09 12.84
C SER A 360 2.80 -15.73 11.91
N THR A 361 2.52 -15.10 10.77
CA THR A 361 1.58 -15.64 9.78
C THR A 361 2.09 -16.96 9.19
N LEU A 362 3.38 -17.00 8.79
CA LEU A 362 4.01 -18.21 8.30
C LEU A 362 4.08 -19.30 9.37
N GLY A 363 4.28 -18.92 10.64
CA GLY A 363 4.24 -19.86 11.76
C GLY A 363 2.89 -20.51 11.95
N THR A 364 1.80 -19.75 11.80
CA THR A 364 0.43 -20.30 11.83
C THR A 364 0.22 -21.31 10.70
N ILE A 365 0.63 -20.97 9.47
CA ILE A 365 0.51 -21.87 8.31
C ILE A 365 1.36 -23.12 8.53
N ALA A 366 2.63 -22.97 8.89
CA ALA A 366 3.56 -24.06 9.13
C ALA A 366 3.04 -25.00 10.23
N TYR A 367 2.46 -24.46 11.30
CA TYR A 367 1.86 -25.27 12.36
C TYR A 367 0.78 -26.20 11.79
N PHE A 368 -0.23 -25.68 11.10
CA PHE A 368 -1.31 -26.52 10.59
C PHE A 368 -0.86 -27.52 9.51
N VAL A 369 0.20 -27.21 8.76
CA VAL A 369 0.77 -28.12 7.76
C VAL A 369 1.57 -29.25 8.42
N PHE A 370 2.34 -28.96 9.47
CA PHE A 370 3.33 -29.90 10.00
C PHE A 370 2.98 -30.52 11.35
N ILE A 371 1.91 -30.08 12.03
CA ILE A 371 1.61 -30.56 13.38
C ILE A 371 1.36 -32.08 13.45
N PHE A 372 0.62 -32.65 12.51
CA PHE A 372 0.33 -34.09 12.50
C PHE A 372 1.58 -34.94 12.20
N PRO A 373 2.38 -34.66 11.14
CA PRO A 373 3.65 -35.34 10.94
C PRO A 373 4.61 -35.23 12.13
N VAL A 374 4.70 -34.05 12.75
CA VAL A 374 5.63 -33.80 13.87
C VAL A 374 5.23 -34.58 15.13
N LEU A 375 3.93 -34.68 15.41
CA LEU A 375 3.43 -35.46 16.54
C LEU A 375 3.39 -36.98 16.24
N GLY A 376 3.60 -37.39 15.00
CA GLY A 376 3.52 -38.80 14.58
C GLY A 376 2.09 -39.34 14.64
N ILE A 377 1.08 -38.49 14.43
CA ILE A 377 -0.33 -38.83 14.62
C ILE A 377 -1.05 -38.82 13.27
N ASP A 378 -1.88 -39.83 13.05
CA ASP A 378 -2.80 -39.85 11.91
C ASP A 378 -3.90 -38.77 12.10
N PRO A 379 -4.01 -37.78 11.18
CA PRO A 379 -5.07 -36.78 11.22
C PRO A 379 -6.47 -37.40 11.29
N ALA A 380 -6.70 -38.57 10.66
CA ALA A 380 -7.99 -39.23 10.65
C ALA A 380 -8.41 -39.73 12.05
N ALA A 381 -7.44 -40.18 12.87
CA ALA A 381 -7.70 -40.61 14.24
C ALA A 381 -8.09 -39.43 15.15
N VAL A 382 -7.44 -38.28 15.00
CA VAL A 382 -7.73 -37.07 15.78
C VAL A 382 -9.07 -36.46 15.36
N ILE A 383 -9.28 -36.30 14.06
CA ILE A 383 -10.47 -35.64 13.52
C ILE A 383 -11.70 -36.56 13.68
N GLY A 384 -11.59 -37.85 13.36
CA GLY A 384 -12.70 -38.80 13.46
C GLY A 384 -13.01 -39.21 14.90
N GLY A 385 -12.00 -39.64 15.65
CA GLY A 385 -12.16 -40.10 17.04
C GLY A 385 -12.46 -38.96 18.01
N GLY A 386 -11.72 -37.85 17.92
CA GLY A 386 -11.93 -36.70 18.79
C GLY A 386 -13.30 -36.05 18.59
N PHE A 387 -13.75 -35.91 17.34
CA PHE A 387 -15.04 -35.27 17.05
C PHE A 387 -16.23 -36.14 17.45
N SER A 388 -16.17 -37.46 17.21
CA SER A 388 -17.22 -38.39 17.62
C SER A 388 -17.36 -38.49 19.14
N ASN A 389 -16.24 -38.54 19.88
CA ASN A 389 -16.25 -38.54 21.34
C ASN A 389 -16.81 -37.23 21.92
N MET A 390 -16.45 -36.09 21.33
CA MET A 390 -16.97 -34.78 21.74
C MET A 390 -18.49 -34.67 21.51
N LEU A 391 -18.98 -35.12 20.35
CA LEU A 391 -20.42 -35.19 20.04
C LEU A 391 -21.17 -36.11 21.01
N GLY A 392 -20.61 -37.28 21.31
CA GLY A 392 -21.21 -38.21 22.27
C GLY A 392 -21.31 -37.63 23.68
N MET A 393 -20.31 -36.85 24.12
CA MET A 393 -20.38 -36.15 25.41
C MET A 393 -21.44 -35.05 25.41
N LEU A 394 -21.55 -34.25 24.34
CA LEU A 394 -22.57 -33.21 24.24
C LEU A 394 -23.99 -33.80 24.24
N GLN A 395 -24.20 -34.92 23.55
CA GLN A 395 -25.47 -35.67 23.55
C GLN A 395 -25.80 -36.35 24.88
N ALA A 396 -24.82 -36.52 25.77
CA ALA A 396 -25.05 -37.04 27.12
C ALA A 396 -25.39 -35.94 28.14
N ILE A 397 -25.12 -34.67 27.80
CA ILE A 397 -25.35 -33.50 28.66
C ILE A 397 -26.71 -32.84 28.35
N PHE A 398 -27.18 -32.91 27.09
CA PHE A 398 -28.50 -32.46 26.64
C PHE A 398 -29.43 -33.64 26.43
#